data_AF-A0A9X9A434-F1
#
_entry.id   AF-A0A9X9A434-F1
#
_cell.length_a   1.000
_cell.length_b   1.000
_cell.length_c   1.000
_cell.angle_alpha   90.00
_cell.angle_beta   90.00
_cell.angle_gamma   90.00
#
_symmetry.space_group_name_H-M   'P 1'
#
loop_
_entity.id
_entity.type
_entity.pdbx_description
1 polymer ?
#
loop_
_entity_poly.entity_id
_entity_poly.type
_entity_poly.pdbx_seq_one_letter_code
_entity_poly.pdbx_strand_id
1 'polypeptide(L)'
;KIRGYRIELGEIEASLLKYETIKTAVVIQREDESGEKYLCAYVVTEKDIPIPEVRAYLATKLPYYMIPQQIIPIQNIPLTQNGKIDRKKLPQPIYNLKSSHIEPTNSTERKLVEIWKDVLGIQRVGIQDNFFEIGGHSLKAAKLISIVNKEFDVQLSIKTLFKFPVLIDFSKCILEMEKSNYISIEPIKQQEYYLASTSQKRMFIVDQFEDGTNTTYNMPTILKVEGDICKDKFENIFQSLIQRHEILRTSFQILDGELVQKIEPNVEFNIKYVHVNEKDADYLIHEFISPFDLSKAPLLRVLLLRIAEERHILVVDMHHIISDGLSMGILIKEFVELYKGNELPKLRVQ
;
A
#
# COMPACT_ATOMS: atom_id res chain seq x y z
N LYS A 1 -10.51 6.78 -4.19
CA LYS A 1 -9.84 6.43 -2.91
C LYS A 1 -8.36 6.64 -3.10
N ILE A 2 -7.69 7.28 -2.14
CA ILE A 2 -6.24 7.49 -2.17
C ILE A 2 -5.69 6.86 -0.89
N ARG A 3 -4.75 5.92 -1.06
CA ARG A 3 -4.08 5.21 0.05
C ARG A 3 -5.08 4.56 1.03
N GLY A 4 -6.14 3.95 0.50
CA GLY A 4 -7.20 3.30 1.29
C GLY A 4 -8.33 4.22 1.79
N TYR A 5 -8.13 5.53 1.77
CA TYR A 5 -9.12 6.50 2.26
C TYR A 5 -10.02 7.01 1.13
N ARG A 6 -11.32 7.16 1.42
CA ARG A 6 -12.21 7.99 0.60
C ARG A 6 -11.92 9.44 0.96
N ILE A 7 -11.49 10.23 -0.01
CA ILE A 7 -11.08 11.63 0.18
C ILE A 7 -12.01 12.50 -0.66
N GLU A 8 -12.56 13.53 -0.04
CA GLU A 8 -13.35 14.55 -0.71
C GLU A 8 -12.43 15.70 -1.13
N LEU A 9 -12.13 15.82 -2.42
CA LEU A 9 -11.14 16.79 -2.93
C LEU A 9 -11.53 18.24 -2.62
N GLY A 10 -12.84 18.52 -2.57
CA GLY A 10 -13.37 19.84 -2.24
C GLY A 10 -13.01 20.30 -0.82
N GLU A 11 -12.81 19.39 0.14
CA GLU A 11 -12.38 19.75 1.49
C GLU A 11 -10.94 20.30 1.51
N ILE A 12 -10.08 19.71 0.67
CA ILE A 12 -8.69 20.13 0.51
C ILE A 12 -8.65 21.47 -0.22
N GLU A 13 -9.43 21.62 -1.30
CA GLU A 13 -9.59 22.89 -2.03
C GLU A 13 -10.06 24.01 -1.10
N ALA A 14 -11.10 23.75 -0.30
CA ALA A 14 -11.62 24.72 0.66
C ALA A 14 -10.60 25.10 1.74
N SER A 15 -9.75 24.17 2.15
CA SER A 15 -8.67 24.44 3.11
C SER A 15 -7.56 25.28 2.47
N LEU A 16 -7.16 24.98 1.23
CA LEU A 16 -6.19 25.76 0.47
C LEU A 16 -6.66 27.20 0.25
N LEU A 17 -7.95 27.41 -0.08
CA LEU A 17 -8.53 28.73 -0.29
C LEU A 17 -8.58 29.60 0.98
N LYS A 18 -8.44 29.02 2.17
CA LYS A 18 -8.35 29.77 3.44
C LYS A 18 -6.94 30.28 3.73
N TYR A 19 -5.95 29.89 2.94
CA TYR A 19 -4.60 30.43 3.02
C TYR A 19 -4.57 31.76 2.27
N GLU A 20 -4.19 32.85 2.95
CA GLU A 20 -4.44 34.24 2.55
C GLU A 20 -4.00 34.59 1.12
N THR A 21 -2.95 33.96 0.60
CA THR A 21 -2.35 34.26 -0.71
C THR A 21 -2.86 33.39 -1.87
N ILE A 22 -3.71 32.39 -1.60
CA ILE A 22 -4.26 31.48 -2.62
C ILE A 22 -5.64 31.97 -3.07
N LYS A 23 -5.76 32.37 -4.35
CA LYS A 23 -7.03 32.82 -4.95
C LYS A 23 -7.91 31.68 -5.43
N THR A 24 -7.29 30.63 -5.97
CA THR A 24 -7.99 29.50 -6.55
C THR A 24 -7.17 28.25 -6.33
N ALA A 25 -7.84 27.17 -5.95
CA ALA A 25 -7.23 25.86 -5.77
C ALA A 25 -8.05 24.81 -6.50
N VAL A 26 -7.38 23.92 -7.22
CA VAL A 26 -7.98 22.72 -7.79
C VAL A 26 -7.13 21.53 -7.39
N VAL A 27 -7.76 20.53 -6.79
CA VAL A 27 -7.10 19.30 -6.38
C VAL A 27 -7.58 18.16 -7.26
N ILE A 28 -6.63 17.39 -7.79
CA ILE A 28 -6.90 16.21 -8.60
C ILE A 28 -6.14 15.00 -8.08
N GLN A 29 -6.65 13.83 -8.45
CA GLN A 29 -5.92 12.58 -8.31
C GLN A 29 -5.09 12.33 -9.57
N ARG A 30 -3.83 11.96 -9.40
CA ARG A 30 -2.94 11.45 -10.46
C ARG A 30 -2.40 10.09 -10.07
N GLU A 31 -1.79 9.39 -11.02
CA GLU A 31 -1.07 8.14 -10.82
C GLU A 31 0.42 8.37 -11.15
N ASP A 32 1.32 7.78 -10.35
CA ASP A 32 2.75 7.82 -10.62
C ASP A 32 3.18 6.69 -11.58
N GLU A 33 4.48 6.59 -11.86
CA GLU A 33 5.03 5.56 -12.77
C GLU A 33 4.77 4.13 -12.29
N SER A 34 4.54 3.93 -10.99
CA SER A 34 4.19 2.64 -10.40
C SER A 34 2.69 2.35 -10.40
N GLY A 35 1.87 3.27 -10.91
CA GLY A 35 0.41 3.20 -10.89
C GLY A 35 -0.22 3.61 -9.55
N GLU A 36 0.57 4.13 -8.61
CA GLU A 36 0.05 4.56 -7.31
C GLU A 36 -0.64 5.92 -7.39
N LYS A 37 -1.83 6.00 -6.79
CA LYS A 37 -2.66 7.21 -6.77
C LYS A 37 -2.16 8.23 -5.75
N TYR A 38 -1.95 9.46 -6.18
CA TYR A 38 -1.57 10.59 -5.33
C TYR A 38 -2.42 11.85 -5.59
N LEU A 39 -2.38 12.77 -4.62
CA LEU A 39 -3.05 14.07 -4.70
C LEU A 39 -2.10 15.12 -5.29
N CYS A 40 -2.59 15.89 -6.26
CA CYS A 40 -1.90 17.03 -6.82
C CYS A 40 -2.81 18.26 -6.75
N ALA A 41 -2.32 19.33 -6.13
CA ALA A 41 -3.01 20.61 -6.04
C ALA A 41 -2.40 21.61 -7.01
N TYR A 42 -3.26 22.32 -7.73
CA TYR A 42 -2.91 23.45 -8.57
C TYR A 42 -3.46 24.71 -7.93
N VAL A 43 -2.58 25.67 -7.67
CA VAL A 43 -2.95 26.88 -6.94
C VAL A 43 -2.62 28.11 -7.78
N VAL A 44 -3.55 29.06 -7.81
CA VAL A 44 -3.33 30.40 -8.38
C VAL A 44 -3.08 31.33 -7.21
N THR A 45 -1.93 32.00 -7.22
CA THR A 45 -1.48 32.84 -6.11
C THR A 45 -1.20 34.26 -6.60
N GLU A 46 -1.44 35.24 -5.75
CA GLU A 46 -1.15 36.65 -6.10
C GLU A 46 0.33 36.99 -6.01
N LYS A 47 1.06 36.25 -5.17
CA LYS A 47 2.49 36.38 -4.93
C LYS A 47 3.12 35.00 -4.94
N ASP A 48 4.44 34.95 -5.10
CA ASP A 48 5.18 33.72 -4.88
C ASP A 48 4.98 33.26 -3.44
N ILE A 49 4.63 31.99 -3.29
CA ILE A 49 4.37 31.36 -2.00
C ILE A 49 5.42 30.28 -1.74
N PRO A 50 6.00 30.22 -0.54
CA PRO A 50 6.79 29.07 -0.13
C PRO A 50 5.85 27.87 0.08
N ILE A 51 5.89 26.92 -0.87
CA ILE A 51 5.11 25.67 -0.81
C ILE A 51 5.25 24.93 0.54
N PRO A 52 6.43 24.88 1.21
CA PRO A 52 6.54 24.27 2.53
C PRO A 52 5.63 24.90 3.59
N GLU A 53 5.41 26.21 3.56
CA GLU A 53 4.53 26.90 4.53
C GLU A 53 3.07 26.56 4.29
N VAL A 54 2.63 26.48 3.03
CA VAL A 54 1.27 26.04 2.68
C VAL A 54 1.04 24.61 3.16
N ARG A 55 2.03 23.73 2.99
CA ARG A 55 1.95 22.35 3.46
C ARG A 55 1.86 22.27 4.98
N ALA A 56 2.70 23.03 5.69
CA ALA A 56 2.66 23.11 7.15
C ALA A 56 1.30 23.61 7.65
N TYR A 57 0.74 24.63 6.99
CA TYR A 57 -0.61 25.11 7.26
C TYR A 57 -1.66 24.01 7.09
N LEU A 58 -1.66 23.31 5.95
CA LEU A 58 -2.61 22.20 5.71
C LEU A 58 -2.47 21.10 6.76
N ALA A 59 -1.25 20.79 7.21
CA ALA A 59 -1.02 19.80 8.25
C ALA A 59 -1.63 20.16 9.62
N THR A 60 -1.89 21.45 9.88
CA THR A 60 -2.62 21.88 11.09
C THR A 60 -4.14 21.70 11.00
N LYS A 61 -4.68 21.53 9.78
CA LYS A 61 -6.13 21.52 9.51
C LYS A 61 -6.64 20.18 9.02
N LEU A 62 -5.82 19.43 8.30
CA LEU A 62 -6.20 18.22 7.60
C LEU A 62 -5.36 17.03 8.08
N PRO A 63 -5.96 15.82 8.07
CA PRO A 63 -5.19 14.60 8.20
C PRO A 63 -4.10 14.51 7.11
N TYR A 64 -2.96 13.92 7.47
CA TYR A 64 -1.78 13.85 6.62
C TYR A 64 -2.03 13.21 5.23
N TYR A 65 -2.96 12.27 5.13
CA TYR A 65 -3.31 11.61 3.87
C TYR A 65 -4.11 12.49 2.91
N MET A 66 -4.67 13.62 3.38
CA MET A 66 -5.36 14.63 2.57
C MET A 66 -4.43 15.73 2.08
N ILE A 67 -3.19 15.79 2.57
CA ILE A 67 -2.23 16.80 2.14
C ILE A 67 -1.73 16.44 0.73
N PRO A 68 -1.88 17.33 -0.27
CA PRO A 68 -1.42 17.07 -1.64
C PRO A 68 0.06 16.76 -1.67
N GLN A 69 0.45 15.73 -2.43
CA GLN A 69 1.86 15.38 -2.60
C GLN A 69 2.60 16.49 -3.35
N GLN A 70 1.97 17.00 -4.41
CA GLN A 70 2.45 18.11 -5.22
C GLN A 70 1.52 19.30 -5.07
N ILE A 71 2.09 20.49 -4.84
CA ILE A 71 1.38 21.77 -4.89
C ILE A 71 2.08 22.61 -5.94
N ILE A 72 1.38 22.88 -7.05
CA ILE A 72 1.95 23.49 -8.24
C ILE A 72 1.31 24.88 -8.43
N PRO A 73 2.09 25.96 -8.24
CA PRO A 73 1.65 27.30 -8.61
C PRO A 73 1.44 27.38 -10.12
N ILE A 74 0.29 27.87 -10.55
CA ILE A 74 -0.02 28.15 -11.96
C ILE A 74 -0.63 29.54 -12.11
N GLN A 75 -0.45 30.15 -13.28
CA GLN A 75 -0.96 31.51 -13.55
C GLN A 75 -2.50 31.54 -13.58
N ASN A 76 -3.12 30.50 -14.13
CA ASN A 76 -4.56 30.39 -14.24
C ASN A 76 -5.00 28.93 -14.33
N ILE A 77 -6.18 28.62 -13.79
CA ILE A 77 -6.80 27.31 -13.96
C ILE A 77 -7.33 27.20 -15.40
N PRO A 78 -6.93 26.18 -16.19
CA PRO A 78 -7.45 25.98 -17.54
C PRO A 78 -8.93 25.64 -17.50
N LEU A 79 -9.72 26.27 -18.38
CA LEU A 79 -11.16 26.07 -18.49
C LEU A 79 -11.51 25.46 -19.86
N THR A 80 -12.59 24.68 -19.88
CA THR A 80 -13.26 24.18 -21.08
C THR A 80 -14.07 25.31 -21.75
N GLN A 81 -14.53 25.11 -22.98
CA GLN A 81 -15.38 26.06 -23.69
C GLN A 81 -16.68 26.42 -22.93
N ASN A 82 -17.14 25.53 -22.04
CA ASN A 82 -18.33 25.73 -21.20
C ASN A 82 -18.00 26.34 -19.82
N GLY A 83 -16.78 26.86 -19.61
CA GLY A 83 -16.37 27.50 -18.36
C GLY A 83 -16.09 26.55 -17.18
N LYS A 84 -16.21 25.22 -17.37
CA LYS A 84 -15.80 24.22 -16.37
C LYS A 84 -14.29 24.00 -16.39
N ILE A 85 -13.70 23.59 -15.27
CA ILE A 85 -12.26 23.27 -15.17
C ILE A 85 -11.87 22.16 -16.17
N ASP A 86 -10.89 22.45 -17.01
CA ASP A 86 -10.31 21.48 -17.96
C ASP A 86 -9.14 20.73 -17.29
N ARG A 87 -9.49 19.69 -16.53
CA ARG A 87 -8.51 18.88 -15.78
C ARG A 87 -7.47 18.22 -16.69
N LYS A 88 -7.77 17.98 -17.97
CA LYS A 88 -6.84 17.35 -18.91
C LYS A 88 -5.71 18.29 -19.34
N LYS A 89 -5.94 19.60 -19.29
CA LYS A 89 -4.95 20.64 -19.63
C LYS A 89 -4.12 21.11 -18.44
N LEU A 90 -4.36 20.57 -17.23
CA LEU A 90 -3.53 20.91 -16.08
C LEU A 90 -2.08 20.42 -16.30
N PRO A 91 -1.06 21.27 -16.05
CA PRO A 91 0.34 20.93 -16.26
C PRO A 91 0.72 19.61 -15.57
N GLN A 92 1.57 18.79 -16.19
CA GLN A 92 2.10 17.62 -15.50
C GLN A 92 3.04 18.06 -14.37
N PRO A 93 2.98 17.42 -13.19
CA PRO A 93 3.96 17.66 -12.13
C PRO A 93 5.35 17.28 -12.65
N ILE A 94 6.24 18.25 -12.73
CA ILE A 94 7.65 17.97 -12.97
C ILE A 94 8.27 17.78 -11.59
N TYR A 95 8.83 16.60 -11.32
CA TYR A 95 9.72 16.41 -10.18
C TYR A 95 10.95 17.28 -10.40
N ASN A 96 10.88 18.53 -9.94
CA ASN A 96 12.02 19.41 -9.96
C ASN A 96 13.03 18.89 -8.94
N LEU A 97 13.97 18.06 -9.39
CA LEU A 97 15.25 17.79 -8.73
C LEU A 97 16.14 19.06 -8.79
N LYS A 98 15.57 20.23 -8.47
CA LYS A 98 16.21 21.55 -8.54
C LYS A 98 16.61 22.10 -7.18
N SER A 99 16.47 21.33 -6.11
CA SER A 99 17.17 21.62 -4.87
C SER A 99 18.67 21.56 -5.16
N SER A 100 19.38 22.64 -4.83
CA SER A 100 20.84 22.68 -4.78
C SER A 100 21.32 21.40 -4.12
N HIS A 101 21.99 20.54 -4.88
CA HIS A 101 22.45 19.25 -4.40
C HIS A 101 23.53 19.48 -3.36
N ILE A 102 23.10 19.57 -2.10
CA ILE A 102 24.01 19.67 -0.96
C ILE A 102 24.26 18.25 -0.50
N GLU A 103 25.52 17.87 -0.62
CA GLU A 103 26.03 16.58 -0.14
C GLU A 103 25.85 16.45 1.37
N PRO A 104 25.59 15.24 1.88
CA PRO A 104 25.44 14.99 3.30
C PRO A 104 26.73 15.28 4.08
N THR A 105 26.59 16.05 5.14
CA THR A 105 27.69 16.59 5.96
C THR A 105 28.12 15.64 7.06
N ASN A 106 27.21 14.78 7.55
CA ASN A 106 27.46 13.83 8.63
C ASN A 106 27.03 12.39 8.28
N SER A 107 27.37 11.44 9.17
CA SER A 107 27.10 10.00 8.97
C SER A 107 25.60 9.67 9.01
N THR A 108 24.81 10.36 9.84
CA THR A 108 23.35 10.20 9.92
C THR A 108 22.68 10.62 8.61
N GLU A 109 23.04 11.79 8.08
CA GLU A 109 22.55 12.29 6.79
C GLU A 109 22.90 11.32 5.65
N ARG A 110 24.14 10.82 5.59
CA ARG A 110 24.56 9.83 4.57
C ARG A 110 23.69 8.57 4.61
N LYS A 111 23.48 8.02 5.80
CA LYS A 111 22.62 6.85 5.98
C LYS A 111 21.17 7.14 5.59
N LEU A 112 20.62 8.28 5.98
CA LEU A 112 19.26 8.66 5.63
C LEU A 112 19.07 8.85 4.13
N VAL A 113 20.06 9.43 3.43
CA VAL A 113 20.04 9.57 1.97
C VAL A 113 19.90 8.21 1.30
N GLU A 114 20.70 7.21 1.72
CA GLU A 114 20.62 5.85 1.16
C GLU A 114 19.29 5.18 1.48
N ILE A 115 18.81 5.28 2.72
CA ILE A 115 17.49 4.74 3.08
C ILE A 115 16.37 5.39 2.26
N TRP A 116 16.43 6.71 2.03
CA TRP A 116 15.44 7.42 1.23
C TRP A 116 15.49 6.99 -0.24
N LYS A 117 16.68 6.83 -0.85
CA LYS A 117 16.81 6.30 -2.21
C LYS A 117 16.14 4.94 -2.35
N ASP A 118 16.42 4.02 -1.43
CA ASP A 118 15.87 2.66 -1.44
C ASP A 118 14.35 2.63 -1.23
N VAL A 119 13.84 3.48 -0.34
CA VAL A 119 12.41 3.55 -0.04
C VAL A 119 11.63 4.21 -1.19
N LEU A 120 12.19 5.28 -1.77
CA LEU A 120 11.53 6.06 -2.81
C LEU A 120 11.67 5.45 -4.20
N GLY A 121 12.74 4.67 -4.43
CA GLY A 121 13.08 4.11 -5.73
C GLY A 121 13.75 5.11 -6.66
N ILE A 122 14.46 6.10 -6.12
CA ILE A 122 15.08 7.19 -6.90
C ILE A 122 16.59 7.19 -6.71
N GLN A 123 17.31 7.62 -7.74
CA GLN A 123 18.78 7.60 -7.77
C GLN A 123 19.42 8.76 -6.98
N ARG A 124 18.69 9.87 -6.81
CA ARG A 124 19.22 11.10 -6.20
C ARG A 124 18.30 11.59 -5.10
N VAL A 125 18.88 11.82 -3.93
CA VAL A 125 18.27 12.46 -2.77
C VAL A 125 19.31 13.44 -2.22
N GLY A 126 18.96 14.71 -2.08
CA GLY A 126 19.72 15.74 -1.39
C GLY A 126 19.23 15.97 0.03
N ILE A 127 20.07 16.55 0.89
CA ILE A 127 19.69 16.76 2.30
C ILE A 127 18.60 17.82 2.52
N GLN A 128 18.35 18.68 1.53
CA GLN A 128 17.27 19.66 1.54
C GLN A 128 16.00 19.15 0.87
N ASP A 129 15.99 17.91 0.40
CA ASP A 129 14.80 17.38 -0.25
C ASP A 129 13.72 17.09 0.78
N ASN A 130 12.49 17.43 0.40
CA ASN A 130 11.29 17.09 1.15
C ASN A 130 10.80 15.71 0.71
N PHE A 131 10.70 14.76 1.65
CA PHE A 131 10.31 13.37 1.40
C PHE A 131 9.06 13.24 0.51
N PHE A 132 8.04 14.07 0.78
CA PHE A 132 6.76 14.00 0.08
C PHE A 132 6.83 14.61 -1.32
N GLU A 133 7.72 15.57 -1.55
CA GLU A 133 7.88 16.24 -2.85
C GLU A 133 8.63 15.38 -3.85
N ILE A 134 9.47 14.45 -3.38
CA ILE A 134 10.26 13.54 -4.21
C ILE A 134 9.67 12.13 -4.31
N GLY A 135 8.35 11.97 -4.10
CA GLY A 135 7.68 10.69 -4.31
C GLY A 135 7.25 9.94 -3.04
N GLY A 136 7.46 10.53 -1.86
CA GLY A 136 7.07 9.94 -0.59
C GLY A 136 5.56 10.01 -0.31
N HIS A 137 5.03 8.94 0.29
CA HIS A 137 3.64 8.83 0.73
C HIS A 137 3.56 8.00 2.02
N SER A 138 2.36 7.84 2.58
CA SER A 138 2.13 7.20 3.88
C SER A 138 2.75 5.80 4.01
N LEU A 139 2.67 4.97 2.96
CA LEU A 139 3.23 3.61 2.98
C LEU A 139 4.75 3.62 2.94
N LYS A 140 5.34 4.40 2.02
CA LYS A 140 6.79 4.64 1.97
C LYS A 140 7.30 5.29 3.27
N ALA A 141 6.53 6.20 3.86
CA ALA A 141 6.83 6.82 5.14
C ALA A 141 6.81 5.80 6.28
N ALA A 142 5.81 4.92 6.35
CA ALA A 142 5.77 3.85 7.35
C ALA A 142 6.97 2.90 7.22
N LYS A 143 7.31 2.51 5.97
CA LYS A 143 8.50 1.72 5.66
C LYS A 143 9.79 2.45 6.08
N LEU A 144 9.92 3.73 5.73
CA LEU A 144 11.05 4.58 6.12
C LEU A 144 11.21 4.62 7.64
N ILE A 145 10.13 4.93 8.38
CA ILE A 145 10.16 5.00 9.84
C ILE A 145 10.57 3.66 10.45
N SER A 146 10.08 2.54 9.93
CA SER A 146 10.48 1.21 10.41
C SER A 146 11.98 0.95 10.22
N ILE A 147 12.54 1.30 9.05
CA ILE A 147 13.97 1.14 8.79
C ILE A 147 14.80 2.07 9.67
N VAL A 148 14.42 3.35 9.79
CA VAL A 148 15.14 4.34 10.60
C VAL A 148 15.11 3.96 12.08
N ASN A 149 13.96 3.54 12.62
CA ASN A 149 13.85 3.10 14.00
C ASN A 149 14.82 1.96 14.31
N LYS A 150 14.95 1.01 13.38
CA LYS A 150 15.89 -0.12 13.50
C LYS A 150 17.36 0.31 13.36
N GLU A 151 17.69 1.13 12.35
CA GLU A 151 19.07 1.52 12.03
C GLU A 151 19.69 2.47 13.04
N PHE A 152 18.86 3.31 13.69
CA PHE A 152 19.31 4.34 14.61
C PHE A 152 18.93 4.06 16.08
N ASP A 153 18.20 2.98 16.35
CA ASP A 153 17.73 2.60 17.69
C ASP A 153 16.91 3.72 18.35
N VAL A 154 15.89 4.19 17.61
CA VAL A 154 14.99 5.28 17.99
C VAL A 154 13.53 4.87 17.79
N GLN A 155 12.60 5.58 18.42
CA GLN A 155 11.17 5.35 18.29
C GLN A 155 10.48 6.57 17.68
N LEU A 156 10.58 6.67 16.36
CA LEU A 156 9.88 7.67 15.58
C LEU A 156 8.48 7.20 15.25
N SER A 157 7.57 8.16 15.22
CA SER A 157 6.24 7.99 14.63
C SER A 157 6.22 8.59 13.22
N ILE A 158 5.28 8.15 12.39
CA ILE A 158 5.05 8.76 11.08
C ILE A 158 4.77 10.27 11.18
N LYS A 159 4.16 10.74 12.29
CA LYS A 159 3.91 12.17 12.54
C LYS A 159 5.20 12.98 12.60
N THR A 160 6.29 12.38 13.06
CA THR A 160 7.61 13.05 13.12
C THR A 160 8.11 13.39 11.72
N LEU A 161 7.98 12.47 10.75
CA LEU A 161 8.34 12.73 9.36
C LEU A 161 7.45 13.81 8.71
N PHE A 162 6.17 13.87 9.06
CA PHE A 162 5.29 14.95 8.59
C PHE A 162 5.66 16.31 9.19
N LYS A 163 6.12 16.33 10.45
CA LYS A 163 6.59 17.54 11.12
C LYS A 163 7.93 18.03 10.58
N PHE A 164 8.84 17.09 10.28
CA PHE A 164 10.18 17.35 9.75
C PHE A 164 10.36 16.60 8.43
N PRO A 165 9.74 17.07 7.33
CA PRO A 165 9.72 16.36 6.06
C PRO A 165 10.99 16.55 5.24
N VAL A 166 11.85 17.50 5.61
CA VAL A 166 13.13 17.77 4.96
C VAL A 166 14.22 16.93 5.61
N LEU A 167 15.05 16.24 4.82
CA LEU A 167 16.01 15.26 5.32
C LEU A 167 16.94 15.83 6.39
N ILE A 168 17.46 17.05 6.23
CA ILE A 168 18.35 17.68 7.20
C ILE A 168 17.68 17.93 8.56
N ASP A 169 16.42 18.37 8.57
CA ASP A 169 15.68 18.62 9.82
C ASP A 169 15.23 17.30 10.45
N PHE A 170 14.90 16.31 9.64
CA PHE A 170 14.63 14.95 10.09
C PHE A 170 15.87 14.31 10.74
N SER A 171 17.05 14.52 10.14
CA SER A 171 18.33 14.08 10.67
C SER A 171 18.65 14.71 12.03
N LYS A 172 18.43 16.03 12.18
CA LYS A 172 18.58 16.72 13.47
C LYS A 172 17.65 16.14 14.53
N CYS A 173 16.37 15.94 14.18
CA CYS A 173 15.40 15.33 15.08
C CYS A 173 15.85 13.95 15.57
N ILE A 174 16.48 13.13 14.72
CA ILE A 174 17.02 11.82 15.11
C ILE A 174 18.21 11.96 16.06
N LEU A 175 19.11 12.92 15.79
CA LEU A 175 20.30 13.15 16.62
C LEU A 175 19.95 13.70 18.02
N GLU A 176 18.85 14.41 18.16
CA GLU A 176 18.34 14.95 19.44
C GLU A 176 17.53 13.93 20.25
N MET A 177 17.15 12.80 19.65
CA MET A 177 16.39 11.76 20.34
C MET A 177 17.27 10.93 21.26
N GLU A 178 16.74 10.63 22.45
CA GLU A 178 17.30 9.56 23.27
C GLU A 178 17.15 8.23 22.53
N LYS A 179 18.20 7.40 22.60
CA LYS A 179 18.11 6.05 22.09
C LYS A 179 17.02 5.31 22.85
N SER A 180 16.11 4.71 22.10
CA SER A 180 15.08 3.85 22.65
C SER A 180 15.33 2.48 22.07
N ASN A 181 15.46 1.45 22.92
CA ASN A 181 15.64 0.08 22.47
C ASN A 181 14.54 -0.29 21.46
N TYR A 182 14.89 -0.35 20.18
CA TYR A 182 13.99 -0.81 19.14
C TYR A 182 13.60 -2.25 19.48
N ILE A 183 12.34 -2.46 19.84
CA ILE A 183 11.82 -3.80 20.16
C ILE A 183 11.41 -4.46 18.84
N SER A 184 12.25 -5.38 18.38
CA SER A 184 11.88 -6.28 17.29
C SER A 184 10.72 -7.17 17.74
N ILE A 185 9.83 -7.50 16.81
CA ILE A 185 8.89 -8.60 17.04
C ILE A 185 9.73 -9.88 17.14
N GLU A 186 9.54 -10.61 18.23
CA GLU A 186 10.23 -11.87 18.48
C GLU A 186 9.27 -13.05 18.24
N PRO A 187 9.75 -14.16 17.67
CA PRO A 187 8.95 -15.36 17.52
C PRO A 187 8.46 -15.86 18.87
N ILE A 188 7.17 -16.16 18.95
CA ILE A 188 6.60 -16.85 20.10
C ILE A 188 6.80 -18.37 19.96
N LYS A 189 6.67 -19.10 21.07
CA LYS A 189 6.74 -20.56 21.03
C LYS A 189 5.54 -21.11 20.26
N GLN A 190 5.74 -22.26 19.62
CA GLN A 190 4.66 -22.98 18.96
C GLN A 190 3.55 -23.33 19.96
N GLN A 191 2.32 -23.00 19.60
CA GLN A 191 1.10 -23.27 20.35
C GLN A 191 0.05 -23.88 19.42
N GLU A 192 -0.93 -24.56 20.00
CA GLU A 192 -2.07 -25.07 19.24
C GLU A 192 -2.98 -23.93 18.74
N TYR A 193 -3.13 -22.90 19.58
CA TYR A 193 -3.95 -21.73 19.31
C TYR A 193 -3.20 -20.44 19.61
N TYR A 194 -3.46 -19.42 18.81
CA TYR A 194 -2.94 -18.08 18.99
C TYR A 194 -4.08 -17.07 19.08
N LEU A 195 -3.90 -15.96 19.79
CA LEU A 195 -4.92 -14.92 19.83
C LEU A 195 -5.09 -14.27 18.45
N ALA A 196 -6.33 -14.05 18.04
CA ALA A 196 -6.61 -13.23 16.87
C ALA A 196 -6.33 -11.75 17.16
N SER A 197 -5.79 -11.05 16.18
CA SER A 197 -5.63 -9.59 16.25
C SER A 197 -6.98 -8.89 16.37
N THR A 198 -6.98 -7.64 16.85
CA THR A 198 -8.21 -6.83 16.93
C THR A 198 -8.87 -6.65 15.56
N SER A 199 -8.09 -6.50 14.49
CA SER A 199 -8.59 -6.43 13.12
C SER A 199 -9.27 -7.74 12.67
N GLN A 200 -8.67 -8.89 13.00
CA GLN A 200 -9.26 -10.20 12.70
C GLN A 200 -10.54 -10.44 13.53
N LYS A 201 -10.55 -10.06 14.82
CA LYS A 201 -11.76 -10.11 15.67
C LYS A 201 -12.91 -9.32 15.05
N ARG A 202 -12.64 -8.09 14.60
CA ARG A 202 -13.64 -7.28 13.90
C ARG A 202 -14.13 -7.96 12.62
N MET A 203 -13.22 -8.48 11.80
CA MET A 203 -13.59 -9.11 10.53
C MET A 203 -14.46 -10.35 10.74
N PHE A 204 -14.09 -11.19 11.71
CA PHE A 204 -14.88 -12.35 12.09
C PHE A 204 -16.28 -11.96 12.58
N ILE A 205 -16.39 -10.96 13.46
CA ILE A 205 -17.71 -10.50 13.95
C ILE A 205 -18.60 -10.03 12.79
N VAL A 206 -18.04 -9.26 11.85
CA VAL A 206 -18.80 -8.75 10.70
C VAL A 206 -19.27 -9.90 9.81
N ASP A 207 -18.42 -10.88 9.54
CA ASP A 207 -18.78 -12.08 8.78
C ASP A 207 -19.91 -12.89 9.45
N GLN A 208 -19.85 -13.05 10.77
CA GLN A 208 -20.89 -13.75 11.54
C GLN A 208 -22.24 -13.02 11.56
N PHE A 209 -22.27 -11.69 11.49
CA PHE A 209 -23.52 -10.92 11.39
C PHE A 209 -24.24 -11.11 10.04
N GLU A 210 -23.52 -11.57 9.02
CA GLU A 210 -24.03 -11.84 7.68
C GLU A 210 -24.28 -13.36 7.47
N ASP A 211 -24.42 -14.09 8.58
CA ASP A 211 -24.56 -15.54 8.69
C ASP A 211 -23.43 -16.34 8.00
N GLY A 212 -22.29 -15.71 7.70
CA GLY A 212 -21.21 -16.32 6.92
C GLY A 212 -21.63 -16.72 5.49
N THR A 213 -22.75 -16.18 4.99
CA THR A 213 -23.35 -16.60 3.72
C THR A 213 -23.07 -15.67 2.55
N ASN A 214 -22.35 -14.56 2.79
CA ASN A 214 -22.06 -13.59 1.75
C ASN A 214 -20.58 -13.54 1.38
N THR A 215 -20.28 -12.78 0.33
CA THR A 215 -18.94 -12.60 -0.23
C THR A 215 -18.44 -11.16 -0.05
N THR A 216 -19.02 -10.39 0.87
CA THR A 216 -18.76 -8.96 1.05
C THR A 216 -17.30 -8.69 1.41
N TYR A 217 -16.68 -9.63 2.14
CA TYR A 217 -15.28 -9.58 2.54
C TYR A 217 -14.41 -10.62 1.82
N ASN A 218 -14.90 -11.17 0.72
CA ASN A 218 -14.03 -11.82 -0.26
C ASN A 218 -13.19 -10.74 -0.97
N MET A 219 -11.97 -11.11 -1.34
CA MET A 219 -11.00 -10.25 -2.02
C MET A 219 -10.56 -10.90 -3.35
N PRO A 220 -11.47 -11.08 -4.33
CA PRO A 220 -11.13 -11.67 -5.60
C PRO A 220 -10.17 -10.75 -6.38
N THR A 221 -9.01 -11.28 -6.73
CA THR A 221 -8.03 -10.64 -7.61
C THR A 221 -8.02 -11.36 -8.95
N ILE A 222 -8.31 -10.62 -10.02
CA ILE A 222 -8.41 -11.15 -11.39
C ILE A 222 -7.21 -10.64 -12.19
N LEU A 223 -6.40 -11.55 -12.70
CA LEU A 223 -5.19 -11.26 -13.47
C LEU A 223 -5.29 -11.90 -14.85
N LYS A 224 -4.99 -11.11 -15.89
CA LYS A 224 -4.77 -11.65 -17.22
C LYS A 224 -3.35 -12.19 -17.32
N VAL A 225 -3.21 -13.42 -17.78
CA VAL A 225 -1.90 -14.08 -17.96
C VAL A 225 -1.77 -14.47 -19.44
N GLU A 226 -0.68 -14.05 -20.06
CA GLU A 226 -0.37 -14.33 -21.47
C GLU A 226 0.86 -15.23 -21.56
N GLY A 227 0.85 -16.14 -22.53
CA GLY A 227 1.85 -17.18 -22.74
C GLY A 227 1.45 -18.56 -22.23
N ASP A 228 2.39 -19.49 -22.35
CA ASP A 228 2.20 -20.88 -21.95
C ASP A 228 2.24 -21.05 -20.43
N ILE A 229 1.24 -21.77 -19.91
CA ILE A 229 1.15 -22.08 -18.48
C ILE A 229 1.39 -23.58 -18.24
N CYS A 230 2.46 -23.88 -17.50
CA CYS A 230 2.63 -25.18 -16.87
C CYS A 230 1.76 -25.23 -15.59
N LYS A 231 0.68 -26.01 -15.65
CA LYS A 231 -0.30 -26.16 -14.55
C LYS A 231 0.35 -26.67 -13.26
N ASP A 232 1.14 -27.73 -13.36
CA ASP A 232 1.81 -28.34 -12.21
C ASP A 232 2.76 -27.35 -11.53
N LYS A 233 3.47 -26.52 -12.33
CA LYS A 233 4.32 -25.46 -11.80
C LYS A 233 3.50 -24.40 -11.06
N PHE A 234 2.36 -23.98 -11.59
CA PHE A 234 1.46 -23.02 -10.92
C PHE A 234 0.98 -23.56 -9.57
N GLU A 235 0.51 -24.80 -9.54
CA GLU A 235 -0.01 -25.43 -8.33
C GLU A 235 1.08 -25.60 -7.27
N ASN A 236 2.25 -26.10 -7.66
CA ASN A 236 3.41 -26.24 -6.76
C ASN A 236 3.86 -24.90 -6.16
N ILE A 237 3.78 -23.81 -6.92
CA ILE A 237 4.11 -22.47 -6.42
C ILE A 237 3.10 -22.02 -5.37
N PHE A 238 1.80 -22.18 -5.63
CA PHE A 238 0.78 -21.85 -4.63
C PHE A 238 0.89 -22.71 -3.37
N GLN A 239 1.14 -24.01 -3.50
CA GLN A 239 1.41 -24.88 -2.35
C GLN A 239 2.65 -24.41 -1.57
N SER A 240 3.71 -24.01 -2.26
CA SER A 240 4.91 -23.44 -1.64
C SER A 240 4.62 -22.13 -0.90
N LEU A 241 3.78 -21.25 -1.48
CA LEU A 241 3.34 -20.01 -0.83
C LEU A 241 2.46 -20.27 0.39
N ILE A 242 1.55 -21.24 0.32
CA ILE A 242 0.70 -21.66 1.44
C ILE A 242 1.54 -22.22 2.58
N GLN A 243 2.56 -23.02 2.29
CA GLN A 243 3.48 -23.47 3.33
C GLN A 243 4.30 -22.31 3.89
N ARG A 244 4.78 -21.44 3.00
CA ARG A 244 5.60 -20.30 3.37
C ARG A 244 4.87 -19.32 4.28
N HIS A 245 3.59 -19.04 4.07
CA HIS A 245 2.82 -18.05 4.84
C HIS A 245 1.78 -18.71 5.73
N GLU A 246 2.02 -18.72 7.04
CA GLU A 246 1.16 -19.39 8.04
C GLU A 246 -0.31 -18.96 7.93
N ILE A 247 -0.54 -17.67 7.65
CA ILE A 247 -1.88 -17.10 7.52
C ILE A 247 -2.72 -17.74 6.39
N LEU A 248 -2.09 -18.26 5.33
CA LEU A 248 -2.79 -18.94 4.22
C LEU A 248 -3.30 -20.34 4.61
N ARG A 249 -2.74 -20.91 5.67
CA ARG A 249 -3.13 -22.19 6.28
C ARG A 249 -3.71 -22.02 7.68
N THR A 250 -4.24 -20.83 7.97
CA THR A 250 -4.85 -20.50 9.27
C THR A 250 -6.37 -20.51 9.19
N SER A 251 -7.01 -21.11 10.18
CA SER A 251 -8.45 -21.01 10.45
C SER A 251 -8.73 -20.24 11.73
N PHE A 252 -9.99 -19.84 11.90
CA PHE A 252 -10.46 -19.03 13.02
C PHE A 252 -11.61 -19.72 13.74
N GLN A 253 -11.52 -19.79 15.06
CA GLN A 253 -12.54 -20.44 15.89
C GLN A 253 -12.71 -19.72 17.23
N ILE A 254 -13.87 -19.90 17.86
CA ILE A 254 -14.15 -19.41 19.20
C ILE A 254 -13.77 -20.51 20.19
N LEU A 255 -12.84 -20.23 21.10
CA LEU A 255 -12.48 -21.09 22.22
C LEU A 255 -12.69 -20.31 23.52
N ASP A 256 -13.51 -20.83 24.42
CA ASP A 256 -13.85 -20.19 25.71
C ASP A 256 -14.31 -18.72 25.58
N GLY A 257 -15.05 -18.41 24.51
CA GLY A 257 -15.56 -17.06 24.23
C GLY A 257 -14.56 -16.12 23.54
N GLU A 258 -13.34 -16.58 23.28
CA GLU A 258 -12.31 -15.80 22.60
C GLU A 258 -12.07 -16.29 21.17
N LEU A 259 -11.90 -15.36 20.23
CA LEU A 259 -11.50 -15.71 18.87
C LEU A 259 -10.01 -16.04 18.84
N VAL A 260 -9.69 -17.24 18.39
CA VAL A 260 -8.33 -17.76 18.23
C VAL A 260 -8.05 -18.14 16.78
N GLN A 261 -6.77 -18.08 16.43
CA GLN A 261 -6.19 -18.58 15.20
C GLN A 261 -5.68 -20.00 15.45
N LYS A 262 -5.96 -20.90 14.51
CA LYS A 262 -5.36 -22.23 14.45
C LYS A 262 -4.57 -22.36 13.16
N ILE A 263 -3.26 -22.55 13.29
CA ILE A 263 -2.36 -22.68 12.15
C ILE A 263 -2.25 -24.16 11.79
N GLU A 264 -2.84 -24.57 10.68
CA GLU A 264 -2.79 -25.97 10.23
C GLU A 264 -1.40 -26.30 9.67
N PRO A 265 -0.79 -27.44 10.02
CA PRO A 265 0.55 -27.79 9.54
C PRO A 265 0.57 -27.99 8.02
N ASN A 266 -0.53 -28.51 7.46
CA ASN A 266 -0.75 -28.68 6.03
C ASN A 266 -2.25 -28.49 5.74
N VAL A 267 -2.56 -28.08 4.51
CA VAL A 267 -3.93 -27.95 4.02
C VAL A 267 -4.02 -28.53 2.62
N GLU A 268 -5.16 -29.13 2.29
CA GLU A 268 -5.42 -29.55 0.91
C GLU A 268 -5.68 -28.33 0.04
N PHE A 269 -4.97 -28.26 -1.09
CA PHE A 269 -5.09 -27.15 -2.02
C PHE A 269 -4.88 -27.63 -3.46
N ASN A 270 -5.83 -27.28 -4.33
CA ASN A 270 -5.78 -27.53 -5.76
C ASN A 270 -6.29 -26.30 -6.51
N ILE A 271 -5.74 -26.04 -7.70
CA ILE A 271 -6.24 -24.98 -8.57
C ILE A 271 -7.39 -25.54 -9.42
N LYS A 272 -8.52 -24.82 -9.48
CA LYS A 272 -9.60 -25.16 -10.42
C LYS A 272 -9.17 -24.73 -11.82
N TYR A 273 -9.00 -25.68 -12.74
CA TYR A 273 -8.66 -25.41 -14.13
C TYR A 273 -9.88 -25.59 -15.04
N VAL A 274 -10.22 -24.57 -15.83
CA VAL A 274 -11.36 -24.66 -16.76
C VAL A 274 -10.96 -24.09 -18.12
N HIS A 275 -11.28 -24.82 -19.19
CA HIS A 275 -11.23 -24.26 -20.55
C HIS A 275 -12.61 -23.71 -20.89
N VAL A 276 -12.66 -22.45 -21.31
CA VAL A 276 -13.92 -21.74 -21.53
C VAL A 276 -13.77 -20.74 -22.67
N ASN A 277 -14.85 -20.39 -23.35
CA ASN A 277 -14.85 -19.24 -24.25
C ASN A 277 -14.75 -17.94 -23.46
N GLU A 278 -14.05 -16.95 -24.00
CA GLU A 278 -13.86 -15.65 -23.36
C GLU A 278 -15.18 -14.97 -22.94
N LYS A 279 -16.25 -15.14 -23.74
CA LYS A 279 -17.59 -14.61 -23.45
C LYS A 279 -18.27 -15.19 -22.20
N ASP A 280 -17.89 -16.40 -21.78
CA ASP A 280 -18.51 -17.11 -20.65
C ASP A 280 -17.62 -17.00 -19.38
N ALA A 281 -16.46 -16.35 -19.48
CA ALA A 281 -15.50 -16.24 -18.40
C ALA A 281 -16.07 -15.46 -17.19
N ASP A 282 -16.69 -14.30 -17.42
CA ASP A 282 -17.25 -13.48 -16.34
C ASP A 282 -18.29 -14.24 -15.51
N TYR A 283 -19.15 -15.03 -16.17
CA TYR A 283 -20.13 -15.87 -15.50
C TYR A 283 -19.46 -16.91 -14.59
N LEU A 284 -18.44 -17.62 -15.08
CA LEU A 284 -17.70 -18.60 -14.28
C LEU A 284 -16.94 -17.97 -13.11
N ILE A 285 -16.42 -16.75 -13.28
CA ILE A 285 -15.74 -16.01 -12.21
C ILE A 285 -16.74 -15.67 -11.10
N HIS A 286 -17.93 -15.16 -11.47
CA HIS A 286 -18.98 -14.87 -10.50
C HIS A 286 -19.49 -16.12 -9.78
N GLU A 287 -19.63 -17.26 -10.49
CA GLU A 287 -20.02 -18.53 -9.87
C GLU A 287 -18.93 -19.10 -8.94
N PHE A 288 -17.66 -18.84 -9.25
CA PHE A 288 -16.53 -19.30 -8.45
C PHE A 288 -16.38 -18.57 -7.12
N ILE A 289 -16.74 -17.28 -7.07
CA ILE A 289 -16.67 -16.48 -5.85
C ILE A 289 -17.82 -16.89 -4.94
N SER A 290 -17.49 -17.56 -3.85
CA SER A 290 -18.46 -18.07 -2.88
C SER A 290 -18.02 -17.76 -1.44
N PRO A 291 -18.94 -17.79 -0.46
CA PRO A 291 -18.59 -17.53 0.93
C PRO A 291 -17.50 -18.47 1.45
N PHE A 292 -16.74 -18.03 2.44
CA PHE A 292 -15.73 -18.82 3.13
C PHE A 292 -16.24 -19.28 4.49
N ASP A 293 -15.96 -20.53 4.86
CA ASP A 293 -16.11 -21.00 6.24
C ASP A 293 -14.82 -20.66 7.00
N LEU A 294 -14.85 -19.63 7.84
CA LEU A 294 -13.65 -19.15 8.55
C LEU A 294 -13.03 -20.21 9.48
N SER A 295 -13.78 -21.26 9.83
CA SER A 295 -13.28 -22.38 10.64
C SER A 295 -12.45 -23.41 9.84
N LYS A 296 -12.38 -23.29 8.51
CA LYS A 296 -11.70 -24.24 7.63
C LYS A 296 -10.65 -23.55 6.76
N ALA A 297 -9.38 -23.89 6.99
CA ALA A 297 -8.29 -23.50 6.11
C ALA A 297 -8.24 -24.41 4.86
N PRO A 298 -7.76 -23.92 3.70
CA PRO A 298 -7.29 -22.56 3.47
C PRO A 298 -8.45 -21.59 3.15
N LEU A 299 -8.34 -20.35 3.62
CA LEU A 299 -9.25 -19.25 3.24
C LEU A 299 -8.84 -18.60 1.91
N LEU A 300 -8.38 -19.43 0.97
CA LEU A 300 -7.83 -19.10 -0.34
C LEU A 300 -8.35 -20.13 -1.37
N ARG A 301 -8.84 -19.63 -2.50
CA ARG A 301 -9.23 -20.43 -3.67
C ARG A 301 -8.61 -19.84 -4.92
N VAL A 302 -8.23 -20.70 -5.86
CA VAL A 302 -7.62 -20.26 -7.13
C VAL A 302 -8.31 -20.94 -8.31
N LEU A 303 -8.66 -20.14 -9.31
CA LEU A 303 -9.24 -20.56 -10.57
C LEU A 303 -8.33 -20.09 -11.72
N LEU A 304 -7.98 -20.98 -12.62
CA LEU A 304 -7.30 -20.66 -13.86
C LEU A 304 -8.20 -21.01 -15.05
N LEU A 305 -8.70 -19.98 -15.72
CA LEU A 305 -9.46 -20.08 -16.96
C LEU A 305 -8.52 -19.99 -18.15
N ARG A 306 -8.57 -20.96 -19.06
CA ARG A 306 -7.93 -20.87 -20.38
C ARG A 306 -8.96 -20.39 -21.41
N ILE A 307 -8.81 -19.16 -21.88
CA ILE A 307 -9.73 -18.49 -22.82
C ILE A 307 -9.25 -18.52 -24.28
N ALA A 308 -7.95 -18.74 -24.50
CA ALA A 308 -7.35 -19.05 -25.80
C ALA A 308 -6.06 -19.88 -25.59
N GLU A 309 -5.35 -20.20 -26.68
CA GLU A 309 -4.15 -21.05 -26.60
C GLU A 309 -3.12 -20.52 -25.59
N GLU A 310 -2.78 -19.23 -25.68
CA GLU A 310 -1.82 -18.53 -24.82
C GLU A 310 -2.47 -17.43 -23.97
N ARG A 311 -3.79 -17.43 -23.81
CA ARG A 311 -4.50 -16.41 -23.01
C ARG A 311 -5.28 -17.06 -21.88
N HIS A 312 -5.03 -16.57 -20.67
CA HIS A 312 -5.58 -17.11 -19.45
C HIS A 312 -6.09 -15.99 -18.53
N ILE A 313 -7.04 -16.34 -17.67
CA ILE A 313 -7.51 -15.51 -16.56
C ILE A 313 -7.25 -16.28 -15.27
N LEU A 314 -6.41 -15.74 -14.41
CA LEU A 314 -6.15 -16.23 -13.07
C LEU A 314 -7.03 -15.46 -12.09
N VAL A 315 -7.84 -16.16 -11.32
CA VAL A 315 -8.61 -15.60 -10.20
C VAL A 315 -8.04 -16.17 -8.91
N VAL A 316 -7.63 -15.28 -8.02
CA VAL A 316 -7.21 -15.60 -6.65
C VAL A 316 -8.22 -14.98 -5.71
N ASP A 317 -9.06 -15.80 -5.09
CA ASP A 317 -10.06 -15.36 -4.13
C ASP A 317 -9.63 -15.72 -2.70
N MET A 318 -9.63 -14.74 -1.82
CA MET A 318 -9.24 -14.90 -0.41
C MET A 318 -10.20 -14.15 0.49
N HIS A 319 -10.33 -14.58 1.74
CA HIS A 319 -11.06 -13.81 2.73
C HIS A 319 -10.21 -12.66 3.31
N HIS A 320 -10.82 -11.49 3.52
CA HIS A 320 -10.12 -10.29 4.03
C HIS A 320 -9.55 -10.47 5.46
N ILE A 321 -9.96 -11.52 6.19
CA ILE A 321 -9.39 -11.84 7.50
C ILE A 321 -7.93 -12.34 7.42
N ILE A 322 -7.51 -12.90 6.28
CA ILE A 322 -6.15 -13.41 6.04
C ILE A 322 -5.32 -12.56 5.07
N SER A 323 -5.93 -11.58 4.41
CA SER A 323 -5.28 -10.79 3.37
C SER A 323 -5.76 -9.34 3.34
N ASP A 324 -4.92 -8.48 2.79
CA ASP A 324 -5.23 -7.09 2.47
C ASP A 324 -4.49 -6.69 1.18
N GLY A 325 -4.58 -5.42 0.79
CA GLY A 325 -3.92 -4.94 -0.43
C GLY A 325 -2.39 -5.06 -0.43
N LEU A 326 -1.74 -4.94 0.73
CA LEU A 326 -0.28 -5.09 0.84
C LEU A 326 0.09 -6.58 0.75
N SER A 327 -0.61 -7.43 1.48
CA SER A 327 -0.42 -8.89 1.45
C SER A 327 -0.61 -9.46 0.05
N MET A 328 -1.60 -8.97 -0.70
CA MET A 328 -1.78 -9.33 -2.12
C MET A 328 -0.56 -8.97 -2.99
N GLY A 329 0.00 -7.77 -2.80
CA GLY A 329 1.20 -7.35 -3.52
C GLY A 329 2.41 -8.22 -3.22
N ILE A 330 2.57 -8.65 -1.96
CA ILE A 330 3.62 -9.58 -1.54
C ILE A 330 3.40 -10.95 -2.20
N LEU A 331 2.18 -11.50 -2.14
CA LEU A 331 1.85 -12.80 -2.71
C LEU A 331 2.14 -12.85 -4.22
N ILE A 332 1.72 -11.83 -4.97
CA ILE A 332 1.97 -11.73 -6.42
C ILE A 332 3.47 -11.63 -6.70
N LYS A 333 4.19 -10.79 -5.97
CA LYS A 333 5.64 -10.64 -6.15
C LYS A 333 6.37 -11.95 -5.90
N GLU A 334 6.07 -12.63 -4.80
CA GLU A 334 6.69 -13.91 -4.47
C GLU A 334 6.30 -15.02 -5.46
N PHE A 335 5.04 -15.04 -5.91
CA PHE A 335 4.60 -15.94 -6.99
C PHE A 335 5.45 -15.76 -8.24
N VAL A 336 5.65 -14.51 -8.69
CA VAL A 336 6.44 -14.20 -9.89
C VAL A 336 7.90 -14.63 -9.72
N GLU A 337 8.50 -14.40 -8.56
CA GLU A 337 9.89 -14.81 -8.31
C GLU A 337 10.05 -16.33 -8.30
N LEU A 338 9.14 -17.07 -7.64
CA LEU A 338 9.12 -18.53 -7.69
C LEU A 338 8.86 -19.05 -9.11
N TYR A 339 8.01 -18.36 -9.88
CA TYR A 339 7.74 -18.72 -11.26
C TYR A 339 8.98 -18.56 -12.16
N LYS A 340 9.83 -17.57 -11.89
CA LYS A 340 11.13 -17.42 -12.55
C LYS A 340 12.16 -18.46 -12.11
N GLY A 341 11.88 -19.22 -11.05
CA GLY A 341 12.81 -20.18 -10.46
C GLY A 341 13.77 -19.57 -9.43
N ASN A 342 13.47 -18.37 -8.94
CA ASN A 342 14.28 -17.71 -7.92
C ASN A 342 13.90 -18.20 -6.51
N GLU A 343 14.86 -18.21 -5.61
CA GLU A 343 14.62 -18.49 -4.19
C GLU A 343 14.11 -17.25 -3.45
N LEU A 344 13.24 -17.47 -2.46
CA LEU A 344 12.72 -16.41 -1.60
C LEU A 344 13.54 -16.29 -0.30
N PRO A 345 13.75 -15.08 0.23
CA PRO A 345 14.44 -14.90 1.50
C PRO A 345 13.67 -15.57 2.65
N LYS A 346 14.37 -16.03 3.68
CA LYS A 346 13.74 -16.61 4.88
C LYS A 346 12.89 -15.56 5.61
N LEU A 347 11.69 -15.97 6.03
CA LEU A 347 10.84 -15.16 6.90
C LEU A 347 11.38 -15.24 8.33
N ARG A 348 11.58 -14.09 8.98
CA ARG A 348 12.10 -14.01 10.35
C ARG A 348 11.00 -14.23 11.40
N VAL A 349 9.80 -13.74 11.10
CA VAL A 349 8.61 -13.79 11.95
C VAL A 349 7.41 -14.05 11.04
N GLN A 350 6.42 -14.77 11.56
CA GLN A 350 5.11 -14.95 10.94
C GLN A 350 4.00 -14.75 11.96
#